data_AF-A0A090NF26-F1
#
_entry.id   AF-A0A090NF26-F1
#
_cell.length_a   1.000
_cell.length_b   1.000
_cell.length_c   1.000
_cell.angle_alpha   90.00
_cell.angle_beta   90.00
_cell.angle_gamma   90.00
#
_symmetry.space_group_name_H-M   'P 1'
#
loop_
_entity.id
_entity.type
_entity.pdbx_description
1 polymer ?
#
loop_
_entity_poly.entity_id
_entity_poly.type
_entity_poly.pdbx_seq_one_letter_code
_entity_poly.pdbx_strand_id
1 'polypeptide(L)'
;MLVSSNVTMQFGSKPLFENISVKFGGGNRYGLIGANGSGKSTFMKILGGDLEPTLGNVSLDPNERIGKLRQDQFAFEEFTVLDTVIMGHKELWEVKQERDRIYALPEMSEEDGYKVADLEVKYGEMDGYSAEARAGELLLGVGIPVEQHYGPMSEVAPGWKLRVLLAQALFADPDILLLDEPTNNLDIDTIRWLEQVLNERDSTMIIISHDRHFLNMVCTHMADLDYGELRVYPGNYDEYMTAATQARERLLADNAKKKAQIAELQSFVSRFSANASKSRQATSRARQIDKIKLEEVKASSRQNPFIRFEQDKKLFRNALEVEGLTKGFDNGLLFKNLNLLLEVGEKLAVLGTNGVGKSTLLKTLVGDLQPDSGTVKWSENARIGYYAQDHEYEFENDLTVFEWMSQWKQEGDDEQAVRSILGRLLFSQDDIKKPAKVLSGGEKGRMLFGKLMMQKPNILIMDEPTNHLDMESIESLNMALELYQGTLIFVSHDREFVSSLATRILEITPERVIDFSGNYEDYLRSKGIE
;
A
#
# COMPACT_ATOMS: atom_id res chain seq x y z
N MET A 1 19.28 -10.13 -16.33
CA MET A 1 19.13 -10.45 -14.91
C MET A 1 19.65 -9.28 -14.09
N LEU A 2 18.94 -8.91 -13.03
CA LEU A 2 19.40 -7.91 -12.05
C LEU A 2 19.91 -8.64 -10.81
N VAL A 3 21.15 -8.34 -10.41
CA VAL A 3 21.82 -9.01 -9.30
C VAL A 3 22.30 -7.98 -8.29
N SER A 4 21.87 -8.13 -7.05
CA SER A 4 22.49 -7.45 -5.90
C SER A 4 23.52 -8.38 -5.26
N SER A 5 24.71 -7.86 -4.98
CA SER A 5 25.79 -8.63 -4.35
C SER A 5 26.28 -7.92 -3.09
N ASN A 6 25.99 -8.51 -1.94
CA ASN A 6 26.35 -8.03 -0.60
C ASN A 6 25.99 -6.56 -0.36
N VAL A 7 24.82 -6.14 -0.84
CA VAL A 7 24.38 -4.76 -0.75
C VAL A 7 24.04 -4.41 0.70
N THR A 8 24.69 -3.39 1.23
CA THR A 8 24.46 -2.85 2.57
C THR A 8 24.19 -1.36 2.45
N MET A 9 23.17 -0.89 3.17
CA MET A 9 22.84 0.53 3.27
C MET A 9 22.77 0.94 4.73
N GLN A 10 23.50 1.98 5.10
CA GLN A 10 23.58 2.48 6.48
C GLN A 10 23.35 3.99 6.53
N PHE A 11 22.40 4.40 7.38
CA PHE A 11 22.20 5.79 7.75
C PHE A 11 22.56 5.98 9.22
N GLY A 12 23.63 6.75 9.49
CA GLY A 12 24.09 6.97 10.87
C GLY A 12 24.69 5.72 11.51
N SER A 13 24.28 5.40 12.75
CA SER A 13 24.94 4.37 13.58
C SER A 13 24.40 2.95 13.40
N LYS A 14 23.20 2.78 12.85
CA LYS A 14 22.62 1.46 12.58
C LYS A 14 22.39 1.27 11.07
N PRO A 15 22.76 0.09 10.53
CA PRO A 15 22.42 -0.27 9.15
C PRO A 15 20.91 -0.34 8.98
N LEU A 16 20.43 0.07 7.81
CA LEU A 16 19.03 -0.13 7.40
C LEU A 16 18.80 -1.59 7.01
N PHE A 17 19.72 -2.13 6.21
CA PHE A 17 19.84 -3.55 5.87
C PHE A 17 21.28 -3.90 5.51
N GLU A 18 21.67 -5.17 5.69
CA GLU A 18 23.05 -5.62 5.50
C GLU A 18 23.14 -6.86 4.61
N ASN A 19 24.18 -6.91 3.77
CA ASN A 19 24.58 -8.08 3.00
C ASN A 19 23.47 -8.69 2.12
N ILE A 20 22.61 -7.87 1.52
CA ILE A 20 21.57 -8.33 0.61
C ILE A 20 22.19 -8.86 -0.69
N SER A 21 22.07 -10.16 -0.90
CA SER A 21 22.50 -10.85 -2.12
C SER A 21 21.34 -11.60 -2.75
N VAL A 22 20.73 -11.03 -3.79
CA VAL A 22 19.55 -11.60 -4.48
C VAL A 22 19.69 -11.44 -5.99
N LYS A 23 19.12 -12.41 -6.71
CA LYS A 23 19.03 -12.39 -8.18
C LYS A 23 17.57 -12.29 -8.58
N PHE A 24 17.25 -11.27 -9.37
CA PHE A 24 15.94 -11.08 -9.99
C PHE A 24 16.07 -11.36 -11.49
N GLY A 25 15.22 -12.22 -12.03
CA GLY A 25 15.23 -12.52 -13.45
C GLY A 25 14.21 -13.58 -13.86
N GLY A 26 14.27 -13.98 -15.13
CA GLY A 26 13.43 -15.04 -15.69
C GLY A 26 11.97 -14.64 -15.92
N GLY A 27 11.69 -13.34 -16.12
CA GLY A 27 10.33 -12.83 -16.29
C GLY A 27 9.48 -12.95 -15.02
N ASN A 28 10.11 -13.18 -13.86
CA ASN A 28 9.40 -13.31 -12.60
C ASN A 28 8.95 -11.93 -12.09
N ARG A 29 7.80 -11.92 -11.40
CA ARG A 29 7.21 -10.74 -10.79
C ARG A 29 7.34 -10.86 -9.28
N TYR A 30 8.25 -10.08 -8.71
CA TYR A 30 8.63 -10.13 -7.31
C TYR A 30 7.91 -9.05 -6.51
N GLY A 31 7.09 -9.44 -5.52
CA GLY A 31 6.54 -8.54 -4.52
C GLY A 31 7.56 -8.28 -3.42
N LEU A 32 8.12 -7.07 -3.35
CA LEU A 32 9.06 -6.64 -2.32
C LEU A 32 8.30 -6.13 -1.09
N ILE A 33 8.29 -6.92 -0.04
CA ILE A 33 7.51 -6.69 1.19
C ILE A 33 8.41 -6.57 2.41
N GLY A 34 7.89 -6.03 3.50
CA GLY A 34 8.64 -5.78 4.73
C GLY A 34 8.01 -4.68 5.57
N ALA A 35 8.40 -4.57 6.83
CA ALA A 35 7.84 -3.57 7.75
C ALA A 35 8.08 -2.12 7.27
N ASN A 36 7.33 -1.18 7.83
CA ASN A 36 7.60 0.23 7.64
C ASN A 36 8.99 0.60 8.15
N GLY A 37 9.75 1.32 7.33
CA GLY A 37 11.13 1.67 7.62
C GLY A 37 12.16 0.53 7.45
N SER A 38 11.79 -0.64 6.91
CA SER A 38 12.76 -1.71 6.61
C SER A 38 13.71 -1.38 5.45
N GLY A 39 13.40 -0.34 4.68
CA GLY A 39 14.23 0.15 3.58
C GLY A 39 13.85 -0.33 2.18
N LYS A 40 12.62 -0.82 1.96
CA LYS A 40 12.11 -1.27 0.65
C LYS A 40 12.35 -0.25 -0.47
N SER A 41 11.84 0.98 -0.33
CA SER A 41 12.02 2.04 -1.33
C SER A 41 13.49 2.47 -1.47
N THR A 42 14.26 2.41 -0.38
CA THR A 42 15.72 2.66 -0.44
C THR A 42 16.42 1.58 -1.26
N PHE A 43 16.09 0.31 -1.05
CA PHE A 43 16.62 -0.80 -1.83
C PHE A 43 16.19 -0.68 -3.30
N MET A 44 14.94 -0.29 -3.58
CA MET A 44 14.46 -0.02 -4.93
C MET A 44 15.28 1.08 -5.63
N LYS A 45 15.59 2.18 -4.93
CA LYS A 45 16.46 3.25 -5.46
C LYS A 45 17.87 2.75 -5.77
N ILE A 46 18.42 1.87 -4.94
CA ILE A 46 19.72 1.24 -5.20
C ILE A 46 19.65 0.34 -6.44
N LEU A 47 18.60 -0.47 -6.57
CA LEU A 47 18.37 -1.32 -7.74
C LEU A 47 18.22 -0.51 -9.04
N GLY A 48 17.54 0.64 -8.98
CA GLY A 48 17.36 1.56 -10.10
C GLY A 48 18.55 2.46 -10.41
N GLY A 49 19.63 2.42 -9.60
CA GLY A 49 20.83 3.24 -9.77
C GLY A 49 20.70 4.70 -9.31
N ASP A 50 19.62 5.05 -8.61
CA ASP A 50 19.40 6.40 -8.07
C ASP A 50 20.19 6.69 -6.79
N LEU A 51 20.63 5.62 -6.12
CA LEU A 51 21.28 5.70 -4.83
C LEU A 51 22.41 4.69 -4.77
N GLU A 52 23.62 5.17 -4.50
CA GLU A 52 24.77 4.27 -4.32
C GLU A 52 24.67 3.55 -2.96
N PRO A 53 24.90 2.23 -2.92
CA PRO A 53 24.95 1.50 -1.65
C PRO A 53 26.21 1.85 -0.86
N THR A 54 26.16 1.70 0.46
CA THR A 54 27.34 1.90 1.33
C THR A 54 28.41 0.84 1.06
N LEU A 55 27.99 -0.41 0.86
CA LEU A 55 28.85 -1.53 0.46
C LEU A 55 28.10 -2.44 -0.53
N GLY A 56 28.87 -3.21 -1.29
CA GLY A 56 28.35 -4.11 -2.31
C GLY A 56 28.08 -3.40 -3.63
N ASN A 57 27.46 -4.10 -4.57
CA ASN A 57 27.13 -3.55 -5.87
C ASN A 57 25.86 -4.17 -6.44
N VAL A 58 25.23 -3.44 -7.35
CA VAL A 58 24.15 -3.94 -8.21
C VAL A 58 24.71 -4.04 -9.63
N SER A 59 24.41 -5.15 -10.31
CA SER A 59 24.77 -5.37 -11.70
C SER A 59 23.55 -5.76 -12.52
N LEU A 60 23.45 -5.21 -13.71
CA LEU A 60 22.45 -5.53 -14.73
C LEU A 60 23.13 -6.26 -15.88
N ASP A 61 22.44 -7.21 -16.50
CA ASP A 61 22.99 -7.91 -17.67
C ASP A 61 23.17 -6.94 -18.86
N PRO A 62 24.16 -7.17 -19.74
CA PRO A 62 24.37 -6.34 -20.91
C PRO A 62 23.11 -6.32 -21.80
N ASN A 63 22.74 -5.13 -22.29
CA ASN A 63 21.59 -4.84 -23.15
C ASN A 63 20.20 -4.94 -22.50
N GLU A 64 20.11 -5.17 -21.19
CA GLU A 64 18.82 -5.02 -20.51
C GLU A 64 18.54 -3.57 -20.13
N ARG A 65 17.26 -3.20 -20.16
CA ARG A 65 16.77 -1.88 -19.80
C ARG A 65 15.93 -1.94 -18.53
N ILE A 66 16.12 -0.95 -17.68
CA ILE A 66 15.32 -0.75 -16.46
C ILE A 66 14.34 0.40 -16.70
N GLY A 67 13.05 0.11 -16.58
CA GLY A 67 12.01 1.11 -16.39
C GLY A 67 11.69 1.25 -14.90
N LYS A 68 11.44 2.47 -14.45
CA LYS A 68 11.04 2.73 -13.06
C LYS A 68 9.88 3.71 -13.01
N LEU A 69 8.97 3.51 -12.06
CA LEU A 69 8.00 4.51 -11.68
C LEU A 69 8.70 5.66 -10.94
N ARG A 70 8.68 6.86 -11.53
CA ARG A 70 9.25 8.06 -10.90
C ARG A 70 8.25 8.65 -9.91
N GLN A 71 8.76 9.13 -8.78
CA GLN A 71 7.95 9.76 -7.72
C GLN A 71 7.83 11.28 -7.89
N ASP A 72 8.72 11.91 -8.66
CA ASP A 72 8.68 13.34 -8.90
C ASP A 72 7.63 13.70 -9.95
N GLN A 73 6.42 13.98 -9.47
CA GLN A 73 5.25 14.33 -10.29
C GLN A 73 5.37 15.68 -11.00
N PHE A 74 6.37 16.52 -10.67
CA PHE A 74 6.56 17.85 -11.26
C PHE A 74 7.80 17.92 -12.17
N ALA A 75 8.44 16.79 -12.46
CA ALA A 75 9.65 16.76 -13.28
C ALA A 75 9.43 17.15 -14.76
N PHE A 76 8.18 17.17 -15.23
CA PHE A 76 7.84 17.28 -16.66
C PHE A 76 6.81 18.37 -16.99
N GLU A 77 6.62 19.37 -16.11
CA GLU A 77 5.57 20.41 -16.23
C GLU A 77 5.52 21.13 -17.59
N GLU A 78 6.66 21.25 -18.26
CA GLU A 78 6.84 21.97 -19.52
C GLU A 78 6.48 21.14 -20.76
N PHE A 79 6.31 19.82 -20.60
CA PHE A 79 6.06 18.90 -21.71
C PHE A 79 4.59 18.54 -21.82
N THR A 80 4.18 18.09 -23.00
CA THR A 80 2.83 17.55 -23.19
C THR A 80 2.69 16.21 -22.44
N VAL A 81 1.46 15.84 -22.10
CA VAL A 81 1.17 14.55 -21.46
C VAL A 81 1.67 13.38 -22.33
N LEU A 82 1.43 13.45 -23.64
CA LEU A 82 1.85 12.43 -24.61
C LEU A 82 3.38 12.32 -24.69
N ASP A 83 4.08 13.46 -24.84
CA ASP A 83 5.55 13.48 -24.90
C ASP A 83 6.16 12.94 -23.61
N THR A 84 5.56 13.27 -22.47
CA THR A 84 6.00 12.76 -21.16
C THR A 84 5.97 11.24 -21.12
N VAL A 85 4.95 10.59 -21.69
CA VAL A 85 4.90 9.13 -21.77
C VAL A 85 5.99 8.59 -22.70
N ILE A 86 6.16 9.20 -23.87
CA ILE A 86 7.16 8.78 -24.87
C ILE A 86 8.59 8.90 -24.31
N MET A 87 8.86 9.91 -23.47
CA MET A 87 10.13 10.08 -22.76
C MET A 87 10.52 8.92 -21.84
N GLY A 88 9.59 8.01 -21.54
CA GLY A 88 9.90 6.73 -20.88
C GLY A 88 10.97 5.95 -21.67
N HIS A 89 10.91 6.03 -23.00
CA HIS A 89 11.92 5.46 -23.89
C HIS A 89 12.89 6.56 -24.36
N LYS A 90 13.94 6.80 -23.56
CA LYS A 90 14.90 7.91 -23.79
C LYS A 90 15.50 7.94 -25.19
N GLU A 91 15.96 6.80 -25.69
CA GLU A 91 16.59 6.70 -27.03
C GLU A 91 15.60 7.08 -28.13
N LEU A 92 14.37 6.56 -28.07
CA LEU A 92 13.30 6.94 -29.00
C LEU A 92 12.97 8.43 -28.93
N TRP A 93 12.91 9.00 -27.72
CA TRP A 93 12.63 10.42 -27.54
C TRP A 93 13.73 11.32 -28.10
N GLU A 94 15.00 10.98 -27.89
CA GLU A 94 16.14 11.70 -28.46
C GLU A 94 16.14 11.65 -29.98
N VAL A 95 15.88 10.47 -30.56
CA VAL A 95 15.74 10.29 -32.01
C VAL A 95 14.55 11.11 -32.54
N LYS A 96 13.39 11.08 -31.88
CA LYS A 96 12.20 11.85 -32.25
C LYS A 96 12.51 13.35 -32.28
N GLN A 97 13.09 13.89 -31.20
CA GLN A 97 13.36 15.32 -31.10
C GLN A 97 14.32 15.81 -32.17
N GLU A 98 15.42 15.09 -32.41
CA GLU A 98 16.39 15.51 -33.42
C GLU A 98 15.81 15.39 -34.84
N ARG A 99 15.00 14.35 -35.09
CA ARG A 99 14.29 14.19 -36.37
C ARG A 99 13.31 15.34 -36.60
N ASP A 100 12.46 15.65 -35.62
CA ASP A 100 11.46 16.71 -35.72
C ASP A 100 12.13 18.09 -35.86
N ARG A 101 13.27 18.31 -35.19
CA ARG A 101 14.10 19.51 -35.36
C ARG A 101 14.62 19.64 -36.80
N ILE A 102 15.15 18.58 -37.39
CA ILE A 102 15.67 18.61 -38.78
C ILE A 102 14.53 18.89 -39.77
N TYR A 103 13.36 18.28 -39.59
CA TYR A 103 12.18 18.55 -40.42
C TYR A 103 11.61 19.97 -40.25
N ALA A 104 11.83 20.61 -39.10
CA ALA A 104 11.42 21.99 -38.86
C ALA A 104 12.37 23.05 -39.45
N LEU A 105 13.54 22.66 -39.99
CA LEU A 105 14.47 23.59 -40.62
C LEU A 105 13.86 24.19 -41.90
N PRO A 106 13.94 25.53 -42.11
CA PRO A 106 13.46 26.16 -43.34
C PRO A 106 14.13 25.63 -44.62
N GLU A 107 15.41 25.25 -44.52
CA GLU A 107 16.17 24.56 -45.56
C GLU A 107 16.98 23.44 -44.90
N MET A 108 16.86 22.22 -45.44
CA MET A 108 17.60 21.05 -44.98
C MET A 108 18.91 20.94 -45.75
N SER A 109 20.05 20.88 -45.05
CA SER A 109 21.35 20.66 -45.68
C SER A 109 21.51 19.20 -46.13
N GLU A 110 22.51 18.92 -46.99
CA GLU A 110 22.81 17.54 -47.39
C GLU A 110 23.24 16.68 -46.19
N GLU A 111 23.99 17.27 -45.24
CA GLU A 111 24.42 16.61 -44.00
C GLU A 111 23.23 16.28 -43.09
N ASP A 112 22.28 17.21 -42.94
CA ASP A 112 21.02 16.97 -42.22
C ASP A 112 20.18 15.89 -42.90
N GLY A 113 20.20 15.83 -44.24
CA GLY A 113 19.53 14.80 -45.04
C GLY A 113 20.08 13.39 -44.77
N TYR A 114 21.40 13.21 -44.72
CA TYR A 114 22.00 11.92 -44.33
C TYR A 114 21.67 11.58 -42.86
N LYS A 115 21.75 12.58 -41.97
CA LYS A 115 21.48 12.39 -40.55
C LYS A 115 20.03 11.96 -40.28
N VAL A 116 19.05 12.61 -40.91
CA VAL A 116 17.64 12.26 -40.73
C VAL A 116 17.33 10.88 -41.32
N ALA A 117 17.98 10.47 -42.41
CA ALA A 117 17.84 9.13 -42.95
C ALA A 117 18.29 8.05 -41.95
N ASP A 118 19.43 8.24 -41.28
CA ASP A 118 19.90 7.33 -40.22
C ASP A 118 18.95 7.33 -39.01
N LEU A 119 18.39 8.49 -38.65
CA LEU A 119 17.43 8.62 -37.56
C LEU A 119 16.09 7.93 -37.88
N GLU A 120 15.60 8.00 -39.12
CA GLU A 120 14.37 7.32 -39.54
C GLU A 120 14.49 5.79 -39.45
N VAL A 121 15.67 5.24 -39.78
CA VAL A 121 15.92 3.80 -39.59
C VAL A 121 15.79 3.42 -38.12
N LYS A 122 16.50 4.15 -37.23
CA LYS A 122 16.44 3.91 -35.78
C LYS A 122 15.04 4.11 -35.22
N TYR A 123 14.33 5.14 -35.68
CA TYR A 123 12.96 5.43 -35.28
C TYR A 123 12.01 4.29 -35.67
N GLY A 124 12.16 3.75 -36.88
CA GLY A 124 11.41 2.57 -37.35
C GLY A 124 11.73 1.31 -36.55
N GLU A 125 13.01 1.04 -36.26
CA GLU A 125 13.44 -0.12 -35.47
C GLU A 125 12.88 -0.11 -34.05
N MET A 126 12.70 1.08 -33.46
CA MET A 126 12.09 1.28 -32.14
C MET A 126 10.56 1.40 -32.17
N ASP A 127 9.93 1.09 -33.30
CA ASP A 127 8.49 1.22 -33.53
C ASP A 127 7.96 2.62 -33.16
N GLY A 128 8.70 3.65 -33.59
CA GLY A 128 8.42 5.04 -33.28
C GLY A 128 7.14 5.55 -33.95
N TYR A 129 6.78 5.06 -35.13
CA TYR A 129 5.58 5.54 -35.84
C TYR A 129 4.26 5.19 -35.14
N SER A 130 4.27 4.14 -34.30
CA SER A 130 3.12 3.78 -33.45
C SER A 130 3.19 4.42 -32.06
N ALA A 131 4.28 5.12 -31.72
CA ALA A 131 4.57 5.58 -30.36
C ALA A 131 3.46 6.43 -29.77
N GLU A 132 2.92 7.38 -30.54
CA GLU A 132 1.81 8.23 -30.08
C GLU A 132 0.54 7.43 -29.82
N ALA A 133 0.20 6.47 -30.69
CA ALA A 133 -0.96 5.61 -30.50
C ALA A 133 -0.82 4.73 -29.25
N ARG A 134 0.34 4.08 -29.08
CA ARG A 134 0.64 3.25 -27.89
C ARG A 134 0.65 4.07 -26.60
N ALA A 135 1.22 5.28 -26.63
CA ALA A 135 1.19 6.19 -25.49
C ALA A 135 -0.24 6.62 -25.14
N GLY A 136 -1.05 6.93 -26.16
CA GLY A 136 -2.47 7.27 -26.00
C GLY A 136 -3.30 6.14 -25.40
N GLU A 137 -3.08 4.89 -25.82
CA GLU A 137 -3.75 3.71 -25.25
C GLU A 137 -3.40 3.51 -23.77
N LEU A 138 -2.11 3.65 -23.39
CA LEU A 138 -1.70 3.58 -21.98
C LEU A 138 -2.34 4.71 -21.15
N LEU A 139 -2.38 5.94 -21.69
CA LEU A 139 -3.01 7.09 -21.04
C LEU A 139 -4.51 6.86 -20.80
N LEU A 140 -5.22 6.33 -21.78
CA LEU A 140 -6.63 5.95 -21.62
C LEU A 140 -6.81 4.87 -20.56
N GLY A 141 -5.93 3.87 -20.56
CA GLY A 141 -5.94 2.78 -19.58
C GLY A 141 -5.76 3.26 -18.14
N VAL A 142 -4.93 4.28 -17.91
CA VAL A 142 -4.80 4.93 -16.59
C VAL A 142 -5.88 6.00 -16.31
N GLY A 143 -6.84 6.19 -17.23
CA GLY A 143 -7.97 7.10 -17.06
C GLY A 143 -7.71 8.56 -17.44
N ILE A 144 -6.66 8.86 -18.20
CA ILE A 144 -6.39 10.20 -18.73
C ILE A 144 -7.13 10.37 -20.08
N PRO A 145 -8.09 11.31 -20.17
CA PRO A 145 -8.92 11.48 -21.35
C PRO A 145 -8.14 12.11 -22.52
N VAL A 146 -8.56 11.83 -23.75
CA VAL A 146 -7.85 12.22 -24.99
C VAL A 146 -7.63 13.73 -25.08
N GLU A 147 -8.59 14.52 -24.58
CA GLU A 147 -8.55 15.97 -24.58
C GLU A 147 -7.35 16.53 -23.81
N GLN A 148 -6.81 15.77 -22.84
CA GLN A 148 -5.63 16.17 -22.06
C GLN A 148 -4.31 15.69 -22.65
N HIS A 149 -4.31 14.78 -23.64
CA HIS A 149 -3.08 14.15 -24.14
C HIS A 149 -2.09 15.15 -24.73
N TYR A 150 -2.60 16.19 -25.41
CA TYR A 150 -1.78 17.23 -26.05
C TYR A 150 -1.59 18.48 -25.18
N GLY A 151 -2.25 18.53 -24.02
CA GLY A 151 -2.08 19.61 -23.05
C GLY A 151 -0.76 19.47 -22.27
N PRO A 152 -0.27 20.55 -21.65
CA PRO A 152 0.93 20.49 -20.82
C PRO A 152 0.67 19.73 -19.53
N MET A 153 1.69 19.02 -19.01
CA MET A 153 1.66 18.33 -17.73
C MET A 153 1.30 19.25 -16.55
N SER A 154 1.57 20.55 -16.66
CA SER A 154 1.20 21.54 -15.65
C SER A 154 -0.29 21.74 -15.45
N GLU A 155 -1.11 21.44 -16.46
CA GLU A 155 -2.57 21.51 -16.37
C GLU A 155 -3.20 20.23 -15.80
N VAL A 156 -2.42 19.14 -15.70
CA VAL A 156 -2.89 17.88 -15.11
C VAL A 156 -2.95 18.02 -13.59
N ALA A 157 -4.04 17.55 -12.98
CA ALA A 157 -4.17 17.55 -11.52
C ALA A 157 -3.05 16.69 -10.88
N PRO A 158 -2.45 17.08 -9.73
CA PRO A 158 -1.32 16.36 -9.13
C PRO A 158 -1.54 14.84 -8.96
N GLY A 159 -2.72 14.43 -8.50
CA GLY A 159 -3.06 13.00 -8.35
C GLY A 159 -3.13 12.23 -9.68
N TRP A 160 -3.32 12.91 -10.80
CA TRP A 160 -3.34 12.34 -12.15
C TRP A 160 -1.94 12.32 -12.78
N LYS A 161 -1.02 13.19 -12.35
CA LYS A 161 0.36 13.19 -12.84
C LYS A 161 1.09 11.87 -12.56
N LEU A 162 0.86 11.26 -11.40
CA LEU A 162 1.39 9.93 -11.08
C LEU A 162 0.88 8.85 -12.05
N ARG A 163 -0.35 8.98 -12.54
CA ARG A 163 -0.92 8.08 -13.55
C ARG A 163 -0.19 8.20 -14.89
N VAL A 164 0.15 9.43 -15.28
CA VAL A 164 0.98 9.69 -16.48
C VAL A 164 2.38 9.10 -16.31
N LEU A 165 2.99 9.22 -15.12
CA LEU A 165 4.31 8.61 -14.84
C LEU A 165 4.27 7.08 -14.81
N LEU A 166 3.15 6.49 -14.41
CA LEU A 166 2.92 5.05 -14.55
C LEU A 166 2.87 4.64 -16.02
N ALA A 167 2.10 5.36 -16.85
CA ALA A 167 2.09 5.14 -18.30
C ALA A 167 3.50 5.31 -18.91
N GLN A 168 4.26 6.32 -18.48
CA GLN A 168 5.66 6.52 -18.90
C GLN A 168 6.56 5.31 -18.56
N ALA A 169 6.46 4.78 -17.33
CA ALA A 169 7.26 3.63 -16.92
C ALA A 169 6.91 2.36 -17.72
N LEU A 170 5.63 2.21 -18.08
CA LEU A 170 5.11 1.11 -18.88
C LEU A 170 5.43 1.25 -20.38
N PHE A 171 5.52 2.46 -20.91
CA PHE A 171 5.71 2.73 -22.33
C PHE A 171 7.04 2.20 -22.88
N ALA A 172 8.10 2.26 -22.07
CA ALA A 172 9.46 1.88 -22.47
C ALA A 172 9.64 0.38 -22.76
N ASP A 173 8.62 -0.43 -22.46
CA ASP A 173 8.65 -1.90 -22.46
C ASP A 173 9.99 -2.48 -22.00
N PRO A 174 10.37 -2.20 -20.74
CA PRO A 174 11.69 -2.52 -20.25
C PRO A 174 11.81 -4.02 -19.92
N ASP A 175 13.03 -4.56 -20.01
CA ASP A 175 13.33 -5.93 -19.56
C ASP A 175 13.11 -6.10 -18.04
N ILE A 176 13.32 -5.01 -17.30
CA ILE A 176 13.12 -4.94 -15.86
C ILE A 176 12.27 -3.73 -15.48
N LEU A 177 11.20 -3.94 -14.72
CA LEU A 177 10.30 -2.88 -14.27
C LEU A 177 10.32 -2.77 -12.74
N LEU A 178 10.61 -1.56 -12.25
CA LEU A 178 10.62 -1.22 -10.83
C LEU A 178 9.39 -0.35 -10.50
N LEU A 179 8.47 -0.88 -9.70
CA LEU A 179 7.24 -0.19 -9.31
C LEU A 179 7.21 0.00 -7.79
N ASP A 180 7.25 1.24 -7.34
CA ASP A 180 7.14 1.59 -5.92
C ASP A 180 5.75 2.18 -5.64
N GLU A 181 4.89 1.38 -5.01
CA GLU A 181 3.48 1.66 -4.72
C GLU A 181 2.65 2.09 -5.95
N PRO A 182 2.58 1.27 -7.02
CA PRO A 182 1.93 1.67 -8.27
C PRO A 182 0.40 1.77 -8.17
N THR A 183 -0.21 1.19 -7.13
CA THR A 183 -1.66 1.22 -6.90
C THR A 183 -2.14 2.50 -6.20
N ASN A 184 -1.22 3.31 -5.68
CA ASN A 184 -1.57 4.54 -4.99
C ASN A 184 -2.33 5.50 -5.91
N ASN A 185 -3.39 6.11 -5.38
CA ASN A 185 -4.24 7.08 -6.08
C ASN A 185 -4.95 6.53 -7.34
N LEU A 186 -4.93 5.21 -7.52
CA LEU A 186 -5.70 4.52 -8.55
C LEU A 186 -7.05 4.08 -7.97
N ASP A 187 -8.09 4.18 -8.80
CA ASP A 187 -9.38 3.57 -8.50
C ASP A 187 -9.36 2.07 -8.83
N ILE A 188 -10.37 1.36 -8.34
CA ILE A 188 -10.47 -0.11 -8.44
C ILE A 188 -10.40 -0.59 -9.89
N ASP A 189 -11.00 0.14 -10.83
CA ASP A 189 -11.02 -0.22 -12.25
C ASP A 189 -9.64 0.00 -12.89
N THR A 190 -8.98 1.11 -12.55
CA THR A 190 -7.61 1.38 -13.02
C THR A 190 -6.61 0.37 -12.45
N ILE A 191 -6.79 -0.07 -11.19
CA ILE A 191 -5.98 -1.16 -10.61
C ILE A 191 -6.18 -2.46 -11.40
N ARG A 192 -7.43 -2.77 -11.82
CA ARG A 192 -7.71 -3.97 -12.64
C ARG A 192 -6.99 -3.92 -13.98
N TRP A 193 -7.06 -2.77 -14.64
CA TRP A 193 -6.35 -2.55 -15.90
C TRP A 193 -4.84 -2.75 -15.70
N LEU A 194 -4.27 -2.20 -14.62
CA LEU A 194 -2.86 -2.36 -14.32
C LEU A 194 -2.48 -3.83 -14.08
N GLU A 195 -3.30 -4.58 -13.34
CA GLU A 195 -3.11 -6.04 -13.14
C GLU A 195 -3.01 -6.78 -14.47
N GLN A 196 -3.89 -6.47 -15.43
CA GLN A 196 -3.89 -7.07 -16.76
C GLN A 196 -2.62 -6.71 -17.54
N VAL A 197 -2.29 -5.42 -17.62
CA VAL A 197 -1.12 -4.92 -18.36
C VAL A 197 0.19 -5.49 -17.81
N LEU A 198 0.30 -5.68 -16.49
CA LEU A 198 1.49 -6.28 -15.88
C LEU A 198 1.55 -7.79 -16.10
N ASN A 199 0.42 -8.48 -16.12
CA ASN A 199 0.36 -9.93 -16.35
C ASN A 199 0.65 -10.33 -17.81
N GLU A 200 0.36 -9.44 -18.77
CA GLU A 200 0.62 -9.65 -20.20
C GLU A 200 2.09 -9.43 -20.61
N ARG A 201 2.93 -8.92 -19.70
CA ARG A 201 4.34 -8.61 -19.98
C ARG A 201 5.28 -9.72 -19.51
N ASP A 202 6.31 -9.95 -20.31
CA ASP A 202 7.39 -10.91 -20.04
C ASP A 202 8.56 -10.32 -19.23
N SER A 203 8.44 -9.06 -18.80
CA SER A 203 9.50 -8.38 -18.07
C SER A 203 9.65 -8.88 -16.63
N THR A 204 10.88 -8.80 -16.11
CA THR A 204 11.13 -9.07 -14.70
C THR A 204 10.68 -7.87 -13.87
N MET A 205 9.77 -8.06 -12.93
CA MET A 205 9.19 -6.95 -12.17
C MET A 205 9.58 -7.01 -10.70
N ILE A 206 9.87 -5.86 -10.10
CA ILE A 206 10.02 -5.72 -8.65
C ILE A 206 9.00 -4.68 -8.22
N ILE A 207 8.05 -5.11 -7.41
CA ILE A 207 6.85 -4.35 -7.06
C ILE A 207 6.82 -4.19 -5.55
N ILE A 208 6.83 -2.96 -5.06
CA ILE A 208 6.45 -2.65 -3.68
C ILE A 208 4.98 -2.26 -3.72
N SER A 209 4.14 -2.94 -2.94
CA SER A 209 2.75 -2.58 -2.76
C SER A 209 2.28 -2.98 -1.38
N HIS A 210 1.39 -2.18 -0.80
CA HIS A 210 0.60 -2.56 0.37
C HIS A 210 -0.73 -3.24 0.04
N ASP A 211 -1.09 -3.35 -1.25
CA ASP A 211 -2.32 -4.01 -1.71
C ASP A 211 -2.09 -5.51 -1.87
N ARG A 212 -2.65 -6.30 -0.95
CA ARG A 212 -2.53 -7.76 -0.92
C ARG A 212 -3.18 -8.43 -2.12
N HIS A 213 -4.33 -7.93 -2.57
CA HIS A 213 -5.01 -8.46 -3.74
C HIS A 213 -4.16 -8.25 -4.99
N PHE A 214 -3.62 -7.04 -5.17
CA PHE A 214 -2.73 -6.73 -6.28
C PHE A 214 -1.48 -7.63 -6.29
N LEU A 215 -0.83 -7.79 -5.13
CA LEU A 215 0.31 -8.71 -4.99
C LEU A 215 -0.08 -10.15 -5.33
N ASN A 216 -1.26 -10.60 -4.92
CA ASN A 216 -1.75 -11.95 -5.23
C ASN A 216 -2.07 -12.17 -6.71
N MET A 217 -2.58 -11.14 -7.40
CA MET A 217 -2.96 -11.21 -8.81
C MET A 217 -1.78 -11.05 -9.77
N VAL A 218 -0.71 -10.35 -9.35
CA VAL A 218 0.43 -10.01 -10.23
C VAL A 218 1.68 -10.80 -9.86
N CYS A 219 2.02 -10.96 -8.59
CA CYS A 219 3.33 -11.49 -8.19
C CYS A 219 3.39 -13.02 -8.30
N THR A 220 4.53 -13.53 -8.78
CA THR A 220 4.86 -14.95 -8.82
C THR A 220 5.81 -15.37 -7.70
N HIS A 221 6.47 -14.39 -7.07
CA HIS A 221 7.41 -14.57 -5.98
C HIS A 221 7.28 -13.42 -4.97
N MET A 222 7.57 -13.69 -3.71
CA MET A 222 7.63 -12.68 -2.66
C MET A 222 9.06 -12.53 -2.14
N ALA A 223 9.59 -11.31 -2.20
CA ALA A 223 10.88 -10.92 -1.65
C ALA A 223 10.65 -10.21 -0.30
N ASP A 224 10.87 -10.93 0.79
CA ASP A 224 10.67 -10.47 2.16
C ASP A 224 11.92 -9.82 2.72
N LEU A 225 11.88 -8.50 2.90
CA LEU A 225 12.88 -7.69 3.57
C LEU A 225 12.51 -7.54 5.05
N ASP A 226 12.95 -8.49 5.86
CA ASP A 226 12.80 -8.50 7.32
C ASP A 226 14.12 -8.94 7.96
N TYR A 227 14.32 -8.61 9.24
CA TYR A 227 15.50 -9.03 10.02
C TYR A 227 16.86 -8.56 9.48
N GLY A 228 16.85 -7.52 8.63
CA GLY A 228 18.03 -7.02 7.92
C GLY A 228 18.51 -7.90 6.76
N GLU A 229 17.71 -8.91 6.37
CA GLU A 229 18.00 -9.85 5.28
C GLU A 229 16.86 -9.80 4.25
N LEU A 230 17.15 -10.16 3.01
CA LEU A 230 16.14 -10.33 1.95
C LEU A 230 15.98 -11.82 1.63
N ARG A 231 14.77 -12.36 1.78
CA ARG A 231 14.46 -13.77 1.49
C ARG A 231 13.41 -13.87 0.40
N VAL A 232 13.68 -14.65 -0.62
CA VAL A 232 12.74 -14.86 -1.74
C VAL A 232 11.99 -16.17 -1.55
N TYR A 233 10.68 -16.11 -1.65
CA TYR A 233 9.76 -17.24 -1.59
C TYR A 233 9.04 -17.36 -2.93
N PRO A 234 8.94 -18.56 -3.52
CA PRO A 234 8.07 -18.79 -4.66
C PRO A 234 6.61 -18.76 -4.21
N GLY A 235 5.75 -18.24 -5.08
CA GLY A 235 4.33 -18.09 -4.81
C GLY A 235 3.91 -16.64 -4.56
N ASN A 236 2.60 -16.47 -4.45
CA ASN A 236 1.98 -15.17 -4.21
C ASN A 236 2.03 -14.77 -2.71
N TYR A 237 1.36 -13.67 -2.34
CA TYR A 237 1.40 -13.16 -0.97
C TYR A 237 0.86 -14.17 0.05
N ASP A 238 -0.29 -14.80 -0.22
CA ASP A 238 -0.92 -15.72 0.73
C ASP A 238 -0.14 -17.03 0.89
N GLU A 239 0.43 -17.53 -0.20
CA GLU A 239 1.34 -18.69 -0.18
C GLU A 239 2.60 -18.38 0.62
N TYR A 240 3.19 -17.20 0.42
CA TYR A 240 4.31 -16.70 1.23
C TYR A 240 3.92 -16.63 2.72
N MET A 241 2.79 -16.03 3.07
CA MET A 241 2.37 -15.87 4.47
C MET A 241 2.20 -17.22 5.16
N THR A 242 1.59 -18.19 4.45
CA THR A 242 1.47 -19.57 4.91
C THR A 242 2.84 -20.21 5.12
N ALA A 243 3.74 -20.09 4.14
CA ALA A 243 5.08 -20.66 4.21
C ALA A 243 5.93 -20.04 5.34
N ALA A 244 5.88 -18.70 5.49
CA ALA A 244 6.61 -17.96 6.49
C ALA A 244 6.12 -18.29 7.91
N THR A 245 4.80 -18.41 8.09
CA THR A 245 4.19 -18.79 9.38
C THR A 245 4.60 -20.20 9.78
N GLN A 246 4.49 -21.17 8.86
CA GLN A 246 4.91 -22.55 9.11
C GLN A 246 6.41 -22.65 9.43
N ALA A 247 7.25 -21.91 8.71
CA ALA A 247 8.69 -21.88 8.98
C ALA A 247 8.99 -21.34 10.39
N ARG A 248 8.29 -20.27 10.79
CA ARG A 248 8.43 -19.68 12.14
C ARG A 248 7.95 -20.63 13.23
N GLU A 249 6.81 -21.29 13.06
CA GLU A 249 6.29 -22.27 14.02
C GLU A 249 7.22 -23.45 14.19
N ARG A 250 7.77 -23.99 13.09
CA ARG A 250 8.77 -25.07 13.12
C ARG A 250 10.01 -24.67 13.91
N LEU A 251 10.54 -23.47 13.63
CA LEU A 251 11.69 -22.92 14.36
C LEU A 251 11.41 -22.81 15.87
N LEU A 252 10.25 -22.29 16.25
CA LEU A 252 9.84 -22.16 17.65
C LEU A 252 9.68 -23.53 18.33
N ALA A 253 9.05 -24.49 17.65
CA ALA A 253 8.87 -25.84 18.15
C ALA A 253 10.21 -26.57 18.33
N ASP A 254 11.14 -26.43 17.39
CA ASP A 254 12.46 -27.05 17.48
C ASP A 254 13.34 -26.40 18.55
N ASN A 255 13.26 -25.08 18.70
CA ASN A 255 13.90 -24.38 19.81
C ASN A 255 13.29 -24.78 21.17
N ALA A 256 11.97 -24.97 21.26
CA ALA A 256 11.33 -25.46 22.48
C ALA A 256 11.82 -26.88 22.84
N LYS A 257 11.92 -27.79 21.85
CA LYS A 257 12.49 -29.14 22.05
C LYS A 257 13.96 -29.08 22.50
N LYS A 258 14.79 -28.27 21.85
CA LYS A 258 16.20 -28.07 22.22
C LYS A 258 16.32 -27.50 23.65
N LYS A 259 15.47 -26.53 24.04
CA LYS A 259 15.42 -25.99 25.41
C LYS A 259 15.03 -27.04 26.44
N ALA A 260 14.01 -27.86 26.15
CA ALA A 260 13.60 -28.96 27.02
C ALA A 260 14.73 -30.00 27.21
N GLN A 261 15.42 -30.35 26.13
CA GLN A 261 16.58 -31.24 26.17
C GLN A 261 17.74 -30.66 26.99
N ILE A 262 18.04 -29.37 26.85
CA ILE A 262 19.05 -28.67 27.65
C ILE A 262 18.67 -28.72 29.14
N ALA A 263 17.41 -28.41 29.47
CA ALA A 263 16.93 -28.45 30.86
C ALA A 263 17.03 -29.85 31.48
N GLU A 264 16.68 -30.90 30.73
CA GLU A 264 16.82 -32.29 31.17
C GLU A 264 18.29 -32.65 31.44
N LEU A 265 19.18 -32.36 30.49
CA LEU A 265 20.61 -32.61 30.62
C LEU A 265 21.21 -31.82 31.80
N GLN A 266 20.83 -30.56 31.99
CA GLN A 266 21.25 -29.71 33.12
C GLN A 266 20.76 -30.28 34.46
N SER A 267 19.52 -30.77 34.52
CA SER A 267 18.98 -31.41 35.73
C SER A 267 19.75 -32.67 36.11
N PHE A 268 20.22 -33.44 35.12
CA PHE A 268 21.04 -34.62 35.36
C PHE A 268 22.45 -34.24 35.80
N VAL A 269 23.08 -33.26 35.15
CA VAL A 269 24.41 -32.78 35.51
C VAL A 269 24.42 -32.24 36.94
N SER A 270 23.43 -31.41 37.32
CA SER A 270 23.32 -30.86 38.68
C SER A 270 23.08 -31.95 39.74
N ARG A 271 22.28 -32.97 39.46
CA ARG A 271 22.00 -34.08 40.40
C ARG A 271 23.18 -35.04 40.60
N PHE A 272 24.01 -35.25 39.58
CA PHE A 272 25.03 -36.31 39.58
C PHE A 272 26.47 -35.82 39.49
N SER A 273 26.72 -34.51 39.51
CA SER A 273 28.06 -33.90 39.47
C SER A 273 28.95 -34.31 40.65
N ALA A 274 28.37 -34.49 41.85
CA ALA A 274 29.08 -34.87 43.06
C ALA A 274 29.20 -36.39 43.29
N ASN A 275 28.62 -37.23 42.43
CA ASN A 275 28.58 -38.68 42.62
C ASN A 275 29.69 -39.38 41.81
N ALA A 276 30.69 -39.95 42.51
CA ALA A 276 31.89 -40.54 41.91
C ALA A 276 31.59 -41.62 40.84
N SER A 277 30.48 -42.37 41.00
CA SER A 277 30.08 -43.42 40.05
C SER A 277 29.51 -42.89 38.72
N LYS A 278 28.94 -41.68 38.71
CA LYS A 278 28.25 -41.10 37.54
C LYS A 278 28.95 -39.86 36.96
N SER A 279 30.10 -39.47 37.51
CA SER A 279 30.89 -38.32 37.10
C SER A 279 31.23 -38.32 35.59
N ARG A 280 31.64 -39.45 35.00
CA ARG A 280 31.92 -39.55 33.55
C ARG A 280 30.69 -39.27 32.68
N GLN A 281 29.50 -39.73 33.10
CA GLN A 281 28.25 -39.50 32.37
C GLN A 281 27.78 -38.04 32.50
N ALA A 282 27.94 -37.44 33.68
CA ALA A 282 27.66 -36.02 33.88
C ALA A 282 28.57 -35.14 33.00
N THR A 283 29.88 -35.42 32.93
CA THR A 283 30.82 -34.69 32.05
C THR A 283 30.48 -34.87 30.57
N SER A 284 30.06 -36.06 30.14
CA SER A 284 29.66 -36.29 28.75
C SER A 284 28.37 -35.52 28.37
N ARG A 285 27.40 -35.44 29.29
CA ARG A 285 26.16 -34.68 29.06
C ARG A 285 26.38 -33.17 29.11
N ALA A 286 27.30 -32.70 29.96
CA ALA A 286 27.74 -31.30 29.94
C ALA A 286 28.30 -30.92 28.56
N ARG A 287 29.17 -31.76 27.98
CA ARG A 287 29.68 -31.55 26.61
C ARG A 287 28.60 -31.64 25.53
N GLN A 288 27.50 -32.36 25.77
CA GLN A 288 26.36 -32.39 24.84
C GLN A 288 25.57 -31.09 24.88
N ILE A 289 25.39 -30.49 26.07
CA ILE A 289 24.74 -29.18 26.22
C ILE A 289 25.48 -28.13 25.39
N ASP A 290 26.82 -28.09 25.45
CA ASP A 290 27.64 -27.13 24.69
C ASP A 290 27.51 -27.26 23.16
N LYS A 291 27.08 -28.43 22.67
CA LYS A 291 26.86 -28.69 21.24
C LYS A 291 25.46 -28.32 20.78
N ILE A 292 24.47 -28.25 21.68
CA ILE A 292 23.10 -27.87 21.33
C ILE A 292 23.08 -26.35 21.17
N LYS A 293 23.08 -25.90 19.92
CA LYS A 293 22.87 -24.48 19.59
C LYS A 293 21.39 -24.22 19.37
N LEU A 294 20.84 -23.35 20.20
CA LEU A 294 19.54 -22.74 19.92
C LEU A 294 19.71 -21.79 18.74
N GLU A 295 18.80 -21.89 17.79
CA GLU A 295 18.77 -20.93 16.70
C GLU A 295 18.19 -19.62 17.24
N GLU A 296 18.82 -18.50 16.89
CA GLU A 296 18.37 -17.20 17.34
C GLU A 296 17.05 -16.86 16.65
N VAL A 297 15.99 -16.71 17.45
CA VAL A 297 14.72 -16.18 16.95
C VAL A 297 14.88 -14.67 16.90
N LYS A 298 15.29 -14.15 15.74
CA LYS A 298 15.28 -12.70 15.52
C LYS A 298 13.83 -12.21 15.71
N ALA A 299 13.66 -11.08 16.40
CA ALA A 299 12.35 -10.46 16.54
C ALA A 299 11.95 -9.85 15.20
N SER A 300 10.75 -10.15 14.71
CA SER A 300 10.27 -9.58 13.44
C SER A 300 10.13 -8.08 13.62
N SER A 301 10.51 -7.33 12.59
CA SER A 301 10.19 -5.91 12.55
C SER A 301 8.69 -5.67 12.35
N ARG A 302 7.96 -6.67 11.87
CA ARG A 302 6.51 -6.64 11.65
C ARG A 302 5.78 -6.90 12.96
N GLN A 303 4.90 -5.97 13.33
CA GLN A 303 4.07 -6.06 14.51
C GLN A 303 2.64 -5.68 14.14
N ASN A 304 1.70 -6.54 14.52
CA ASN A 304 0.28 -6.29 14.32
C ASN A 304 -0.25 -5.44 15.49
N PRO A 305 -0.81 -4.24 15.25
CA PRO A 305 -1.49 -3.50 16.29
C PRO A 305 -2.74 -4.26 16.72
N PHE A 306 -3.08 -4.20 18.01
CA PHE A 306 -4.32 -4.78 18.51
C PHE A 306 -5.44 -3.76 18.42
N ILE A 307 -6.25 -3.85 17.37
CA ILE A 307 -7.41 -2.99 17.14
C ILE A 307 -8.67 -3.76 17.52
N ARG A 308 -9.55 -3.15 18.32
CA ARG A 308 -10.86 -3.72 18.65
C ARG A 308 -11.85 -2.61 18.92
N PHE A 309 -12.85 -2.50 18.06
CA PHE A 309 -13.94 -1.55 18.23
C PHE A 309 -15.05 -2.16 19.08
N GLU A 310 -15.45 -1.43 20.12
CA GLU A 310 -16.59 -1.76 20.95
C GLU A 310 -17.67 -0.69 20.75
N GLN A 311 -18.92 -1.04 21.05
CA GLN A 311 -20.02 -0.08 21.10
C GLN A 311 -20.57 -0.02 22.52
N ASP A 312 -20.82 1.18 23.02
CA ASP A 312 -21.42 1.38 24.35
C ASP A 312 -22.94 1.12 24.31
N LYS A 313 -23.65 1.80 23.39
CA LYS A 313 -25.11 1.70 23.23
C LYS A 313 -25.48 0.96 21.94
N LYS A 314 -26.32 -0.07 22.04
CA LYS A 314 -26.86 -0.77 20.87
C LYS A 314 -27.96 0.07 20.21
N LEU A 315 -27.94 0.12 18.87
CA LEU A 315 -29.04 0.63 18.06
C LEU A 315 -30.03 -0.49 17.73
N PHE A 316 -31.25 -0.12 17.35
CA PHE A 316 -32.30 -1.06 16.96
C PHE A 316 -32.96 -0.64 15.65
N ARG A 317 -33.25 -1.63 14.78
CA ARG A 317 -33.94 -1.48 13.49
C ARG A 317 -33.14 -0.70 12.45
N ASN A 318 -33.24 0.63 12.45
CA ASN A 318 -32.68 1.49 11.41
C ASN A 318 -31.58 2.38 12.00
N ALA A 319 -30.43 2.43 11.33
CA ALA A 319 -29.31 3.29 11.72
C ALA A 319 -29.41 4.67 11.06
N LEU A 320 -29.72 4.69 9.76
CA LEU A 320 -29.71 5.88 8.91
C LEU A 320 -30.87 5.86 7.92
N GLU A 321 -31.55 6.99 7.79
CA GLU A 321 -32.54 7.26 6.76
C GLU A 321 -32.13 8.52 5.99
N VAL A 322 -31.98 8.37 4.67
CA VAL A 322 -31.63 9.44 3.74
C VAL A 322 -32.76 9.56 2.72
N GLU A 323 -33.32 10.76 2.59
CA GLU A 323 -34.43 11.05 1.69
C GLU A 323 -34.07 12.19 0.74
N GLY A 324 -34.06 11.90 -0.57
CA GLY A 324 -33.88 12.90 -1.63
C GLY A 324 -32.57 13.69 -1.59
N LEU A 325 -31.51 13.12 -1.01
CA LEU A 325 -30.26 13.83 -0.76
C LEU A 325 -29.58 14.23 -2.07
N THR A 326 -29.26 15.52 -2.19
CA THR A 326 -28.59 16.08 -3.36
C THR A 326 -27.48 17.01 -2.90
N LYS A 327 -26.31 16.86 -3.53
CA LYS A 327 -25.16 17.73 -3.28
C LYS A 327 -24.36 17.97 -4.56
N GLY A 328 -23.96 19.21 -4.76
CA GLY A 328 -22.99 19.63 -5.76
C GLY A 328 -22.08 20.74 -5.26
N PHE A 329 -21.19 21.14 -6.15
CA PHE A 329 -20.40 22.36 -6.05
C PHE A 329 -20.59 23.18 -7.33
N ASP A 330 -19.89 24.30 -7.47
CA ASP A 330 -20.04 25.21 -8.62
C ASP A 330 -19.82 24.51 -9.98
N ASN A 331 -19.02 23.43 -10.00
CA ASN A 331 -18.72 22.64 -11.19
C ASN A 331 -19.77 21.56 -11.52
N GLY A 332 -20.87 21.47 -10.77
CA GLY A 332 -21.97 20.55 -11.03
C GLY A 332 -22.39 19.71 -9.82
N LEU A 333 -23.43 18.91 -10.03
CA LEU A 333 -23.95 17.97 -9.04
C LEU A 333 -23.03 16.74 -8.94
N LEU A 334 -22.70 16.33 -7.72
CA LEU A 334 -21.95 15.10 -7.44
C LEU A 334 -22.90 13.90 -7.34
N PHE A 335 -24.02 14.09 -6.65
CA PHE A 335 -25.10 13.11 -6.57
C PHE A 335 -26.44 13.81 -6.41
N LYS A 336 -27.49 13.18 -6.91
CA LYS A 336 -28.85 13.75 -6.96
C LYS A 336 -29.89 12.74 -6.54
N ASN A 337 -30.83 13.19 -5.70
CA ASN A 337 -32.01 12.43 -5.26
C ASN A 337 -31.65 11.04 -4.68
N LEU A 338 -30.59 10.98 -3.87
CA LEU A 338 -30.17 9.77 -3.19
C LEU A 338 -31.17 9.43 -2.09
N ASN A 339 -31.69 8.21 -2.13
CA ASN A 339 -32.52 7.63 -1.07
C ASN A 339 -31.82 6.38 -0.55
N LEU A 340 -31.63 6.30 0.76
CA LEU A 340 -30.92 5.20 1.41
C LEU A 340 -31.55 4.93 2.76
N LEU A 341 -31.88 3.67 3.02
CA LEU A 341 -32.28 3.20 4.34
C LEU A 341 -31.28 2.12 4.77
N LEU A 342 -30.50 2.42 5.81
CA LEU A 342 -29.47 1.52 6.33
C LEU A 342 -29.93 0.90 7.66
N GLU A 343 -29.95 -0.43 7.70
CA GLU A 343 -30.30 -1.19 8.89
C GLU A 343 -29.11 -1.31 9.86
N VAL A 344 -29.41 -1.55 11.13
CA VAL A 344 -28.35 -1.69 12.15
C VAL A 344 -27.52 -2.94 11.89
N GLY A 345 -26.21 -2.76 11.80
CA GLY A 345 -25.25 -3.85 11.57
C GLY A 345 -24.89 -4.06 10.09
N GLU A 346 -25.54 -3.34 9.17
CA GLU A 346 -25.10 -3.32 7.78
C GLU A 346 -23.71 -2.65 7.66
N LYS A 347 -22.92 -3.17 6.72
CA LYS A 347 -21.60 -2.65 6.35
C LYS A 347 -21.67 -2.16 4.90
N LEU A 348 -21.90 -0.87 4.74
CA LEU A 348 -22.07 -0.20 3.46
C LEU A 348 -20.72 0.25 2.91
N ALA A 349 -20.30 -0.32 1.78
CA ALA A 349 -19.17 0.17 1.00
C ALA A 349 -19.63 1.21 -0.01
N VAL A 350 -19.00 2.38 -0.04
CA VAL A 350 -19.26 3.44 -1.02
C VAL A 350 -18.17 3.41 -2.08
N LEU A 351 -18.56 3.07 -3.31
CA LEU A 351 -17.66 2.89 -4.45
C LEU A 351 -17.84 4.00 -5.49
N GLY A 352 -16.85 4.17 -6.36
CA GLY A 352 -16.89 5.11 -7.47
C GLY A 352 -15.52 5.67 -7.82
N THR A 353 -15.44 6.36 -8.94
CA THR A 353 -14.18 6.97 -9.43
C THR A 353 -13.70 8.09 -8.50
N ASN A 354 -12.44 8.49 -8.68
CA ASN A 354 -11.89 9.60 -7.90
C ASN A 354 -12.55 10.93 -8.32
N GLY A 355 -12.94 11.73 -7.32
CA GLY A 355 -13.65 12.99 -7.55
C GLY A 355 -15.17 12.89 -7.76
N VAL A 356 -15.76 11.68 -7.78
CA VAL A 356 -17.22 11.51 -7.97
C VAL A 356 -18.09 11.97 -6.78
N GLY A 357 -17.47 12.23 -5.62
CA GLY A 357 -18.16 12.74 -4.44
C GLY A 357 -18.31 11.76 -3.27
N LYS A 358 -17.50 10.69 -3.20
CA LYS A 358 -17.49 9.72 -2.08
C LYS A 358 -17.29 10.41 -0.72
N SER A 359 -16.17 11.10 -0.54
CA SER A 359 -15.87 11.86 0.68
C SER A 359 -16.89 12.96 0.96
N THR A 360 -17.46 13.58 -0.09
CA THR A 360 -18.52 14.58 0.06
C THR A 360 -19.80 13.96 0.62
N LEU A 361 -20.17 12.75 0.18
CA LEU A 361 -21.30 12.01 0.74
C LEU A 361 -21.05 11.74 2.23
N LEU A 362 -19.88 11.19 2.60
CA LEU A 362 -19.55 10.89 4.00
C LEU A 362 -19.60 12.16 4.88
N LYS A 363 -19.00 13.26 4.43
CA LYS A 363 -19.06 14.58 5.10
C LYS A 363 -20.49 15.11 5.25
N THR A 364 -21.34 14.87 4.25
CA THR A 364 -22.76 15.25 4.31
C THR A 364 -23.53 14.39 5.31
N LEU A 365 -23.19 13.10 5.41
CA LEU A 365 -23.82 12.17 6.35
C LEU A 365 -23.45 12.50 7.81
N VAL A 366 -22.20 12.86 8.10
CA VAL A 366 -21.77 13.28 9.46
C VAL A 366 -22.23 14.69 9.83
N GLY A 367 -22.67 15.50 8.86
CA GLY A 367 -23.17 16.85 9.06
C GLY A 367 -22.13 17.97 8.92
N ASP A 368 -20.91 17.64 8.50
CA ASP A 368 -19.83 18.61 8.23
C ASP A 368 -20.14 19.47 6.99
N LEU A 369 -20.93 18.92 6.05
CA LEU A 369 -21.42 19.63 4.88
C LEU A 369 -22.94 19.62 4.84
N GLN A 370 -23.55 20.78 4.58
CA GLN A 370 -24.99 20.86 4.39
C GLN A 370 -25.39 20.36 2.99
N PRO A 371 -26.44 19.53 2.88
CA PRO A 371 -26.98 19.14 1.59
C PRO A 371 -27.65 20.33 0.89
N ASP A 372 -27.67 20.31 -0.44
CA ASP A 372 -28.38 21.34 -1.22
C ASP A 372 -29.89 21.08 -1.19
N SER A 373 -30.29 19.80 -1.10
CA SER A 373 -31.67 19.38 -0.80
C SER A 373 -31.71 17.96 -0.23
N GLY A 374 -32.85 17.57 0.34
CA GLY A 374 -33.04 16.28 1.01
C GLY A 374 -32.76 16.33 2.50
N THR A 375 -32.90 15.18 3.18
CA THR A 375 -32.68 15.05 4.62
C THR A 375 -31.84 13.82 4.97
N VAL A 376 -31.05 13.95 6.04
CA VAL A 376 -30.27 12.88 6.66
C VAL A 376 -30.77 12.74 8.09
N LYS A 377 -31.30 11.58 8.45
CA LYS A 377 -31.84 11.29 9.78
C LYS A 377 -31.13 10.07 10.38
N TRP A 378 -30.37 10.32 11.44
CA TRP A 378 -29.78 9.26 12.25
C TRP A 378 -30.75 8.81 13.34
N SER A 379 -30.59 7.57 13.80
CA SER A 379 -31.31 7.05 14.97
C SER A 379 -31.05 7.91 16.23
N GLU A 380 -32.05 8.03 17.12
CA GLU A 380 -31.99 8.91 18.32
C GLU A 380 -30.80 8.62 19.27
N ASN A 381 -30.24 7.41 19.23
CA ASN A 381 -29.10 6.99 20.04
C ASN A 381 -27.81 6.82 19.23
N ALA A 382 -27.76 7.35 18.01
CA ALA A 382 -26.58 7.27 17.17
C ALA A 382 -25.38 7.99 17.81
N ARG A 383 -24.27 7.27 17.90
CA ARG A 383 -22.95 7.78 18.27
C ARG A 383 -22.01 7.43 17.13
N ILE A 384 -21.72 8.45 16.32
CA ILE A 384 -20.94 8.32 15.10
C ILE A 384 -19.47 8.55 15.44
N GLY A 385 -18.63 7.57 15.11
CA GLY A 385 -17.19 7.73 15.02
C GLY A 385 -16.80 7.93 13.57
N TYR A 386 -16.10 9.03 13.28
CA TYR A 386 -15.70 9.38 11.93
C TYR A 386 -14.17 9.33 11.78
N TYR A 387 -13.71 8.60 10.77
CA TYR A 387 -12.33 8.62 10.27
C TYR A 387 -12.33 9.35 8.94
N ALA A 388 -11.83 10.59 8.93
CA ALA A 388 -11.77 11.42 7.73
C ALA A 388 -10.52 11.08 6.89
N GLN A 389 -10.65 11.19 5.56
CA GLN A 389 -9.53 11.00 4.64
C GLN A 389 -8.40 12.01 4.91
N ASP A 390 -8.74 13.29 5.06
CA ASP A 390 -7.83 14.32 5.56
C ASP A 390 -8.12 14.58 7.03
N HIS A 391 -7.12 14.29 7.86
CA HIS A 391 -7.16 14.42 9.30
C HIS A 391 -5.91 15.13 9.84
N GLU A 392 -5.10 15.75 8.98
CA GLU A 392 -3.85 16.39 9.40
C GLU A 392 -4.12 17.53 10.39
N TYR A 393 -5.21 18.26 10.18
CA TYR A 393 -5.67 19.36 11.04
C TYR A 393 -5.92 18.92 12.50
N GLU A 394 -6.25 17.64 12.77
CA GLU A 394 -6.43 17.14 14.13
C GLU A 394 -5.10 17.04 14.91
N PHE A 395 -3.98 17.02 14.19
CA PHE A 395 -2.62 16.90 14.72
C PHE A 395 -1.83 18.21 14.67
N GLU A 396 -2.40 19.30 14.13
CA GLU A 396 -1.80 20.64 14.10
C GLU A 396 -1.83 21.32 15.49
N ASN A 397 -1.26 20.66 16.48
CA ASN A 397 -1.14 21.14 17.85
C ASN A 397 0.17 20.66 18.48
N ASP A 398 0.52 21.25 19.63
CA ASP A 398 1.74 20.94 20.36
C ASP A 398 1.53 19.84 21.43
N LEU A 399 0.36 19.18 21.44
CA LEU A 399 0.10 18.10 22.40
C LEU A 399 1.03 16.93 22.12
N THR A 400 1.50 16.30 23.18
CA THR A 400 2.15 15.00 23.07
C THR A 400 1.15 13.93 22.65
N VAL A 401 1.65 12.83 22.09
CA VAL A 401 0.83 11.64 21.75
C VAL A 401 -0.05 11.19 22.93
N PHE A 402 0.49 11.19 24.14
CA PHE A 402 -0.28 10.87 25.34
C PHE A 402 -1.38 11.89 25.66
N GLU A 403 -1.06 13.18 25.58
CA GLU A 403 -2.01 14.26 25.86
C GLU A 403 -3.13 14.31 24.84
N TRP A 404 -2.81 14.15 23.56
CA TRP A 404 -3.77 14.07 22.47
C TRP A 404 -4.76 12.92 22.70
N MET A 405 -4.26 11.72 22.99
CA MET A 405 -5.12 10.57 23.26
C MET A 405 -5.96 10.75 24.54
N SER A 406 -5.40 11.43 25.53
CA SER A 406 -6.08 11.72 26.81
C SER A 406 -7.33 12.58 26.66
N GLN A 407 -7.50 13.32 25.55
CA GLN A 407 -8.70 14.11 25.29
C GLN A 407 -9.95 13.25 25.08
N TRP A 408 -9.78 11.97 24.73
CA TRP A 408 -10.86 11.05 24.38
C TRP A 408 -11.28 10.12 25.52
N LYS A 409 -10.72 10.31 26.73
CA LYS A 409 -11.09 9.57 27.94
C LYS A 409 -12.59 9.66 28.23
N GLN A 410 -13.20 8.52 28.52
CA GLN A 410 -14.56 8.42 29.03
C GLN A 410 -14.56 8.50 30.56
N GLU A 411 -15.76 8.66 31.13
CA GLU A 411 -15.94 8.63 32.58
C GLU A 411 -15.50 7.26 33.13
N GLY A 412 -14.47 7.26 33.99
CA GLY A 412 -13.85 6.04 34.54
C GLY A 412 -12.52 5.64 33.91
N ASP A 413 -12.11 6.26 32.80
CA ASP A 413 -10.80 6.01 32.20
C ASP A 413 -9.69 6.74 32.97
N ASP A 414 -8.65 6.00 33.36
CA ASP A 414 -7.44 6.54 33.97
C ASP A 414 -6.29 6.68 32.95
N GLU A 415 -5.12 7.14 33.41
CA GLU A 415 -3.94 7.20 32.55
C GLU A 415 -3.46 5.83 32.06
N GLN A 416 -3.73 4.77 32.82
CA GLN A 416 -3.32 3.42 32.47
C GLN A 416 -4.15 2.90 31.30
N ALA A 417 -5.44 3.24 31.22
CA ALA A 417 -6.29 2.97 30.06
C ALA A 417 -5.71 3.61 28.79
N VAL A 418 -5.33 4.89 28.85
CA VAL A 418 -4.70 5.61 27.72
C VAL A 418 -3.39 4.93 27.29
N ARG A 419 -2.49 4.64 28.24
CA ARG A 419 -1.23 3.93 27.95
C ARG A 419 -1.48 2.53 27.38
N SER A 420 -2.53 1.84 27.83
CA SER A 420 -2.89 0.51 27.32
C SER A 420 -3.34 0.57 25.86
N ILE A 421 -4.15 1.57 25.48
CA ILE A 421 -4.59 1.76 24.09
C ILE A 421 -3.40 2.14 23.19
N LEU A 422 -2.57 3.10 23.62
CA LEU A 422 -1.36 3.48 22.88
C LEU A 422 -0.40 2.28 22.70
N GLY A 423 -0.20 1.48 23.74
CA GLY A 423 0.63 0.27 23.65
C GLY A 423 0.05 -0.80 22.71
N ARG A 424 -1.28 -0.97 22.68
CA ARG A 424 -1.95 -1.86 21.71
C ARG A 424 -1.75 -1.39 20.27
N LEU A 425 -1.62 -0.08 20.06
CA LEU A 425 -1.35 0.55 18.77
C LEU A 425 0.14 0.71 18.47
N LEU A 426 1.00 0.06 19.26
CA LEU A 426 2.45 -0.02 19.10
C LEU A 426 3.20 1.30 19.33
N PHE A 427 2.63 2.22 20.10
CA PHE A 427 3.37 3.39 20.59
C PHE A 427 4.21 3.02 21.82
N SER A 428 5.52 3.21 21.72
CA SER A 428 6.45 2.96 22.83
C SER A 428 6.39 4.05 23.90
N GLN A 429 7.04 3.82 25.05
CA GLN A 429 7.13 4.82 26.12
C GLN A 429 7.86 6.11 25.72
N ASP A 430 8.69 6.05 24.68
CA ASP A 430 9.36 7.23 24.16
C ASP A 430 8.49 7.94 23.12
N ASP A 431 7.68 7.19 22.34
CA ASP A 431 6.77 7.77 21.37
C ASP A 431 5.66 8.58 22.04
N ILE A 432 5.13 8.12 23.18
CA ILE A 432 4.04 8.81 23.87
C ILE A 432 4.40 10.23 24.35
N LYS A 433 5.70 10.55 24.44
CA LYS A 433 6.22 11.86 24.84
C LYS A 433 6.48 12.78 23.66
N LYS A 434 6.46 12.26 22.44
CA LYS A 434 6.69 13.05 21.22
C LYS A 434 5.47 13.93 20.94
N PRO A 435 5.65 15.12 20.34
CA PRO A 435 4.54 15.90 19.80
C PRO A 435 3.75 15.09 18.76
N ALA A 436 2.41 15.12 18.81
CA ALA A 436 1.58 14.34 17.89
C ALA A 436 1.75 14.81 16.42
N LYS A 437 2.08 16.08 16.20
CA LYS A 437 2.35 16.65 14.87
C LYS A 437 3.54 16.02 14.12
N VAL A 438 4.51 15.42 14.83
CA VAL A 438 5.68 14.80 14.18
C VAL A 438 5.46 13.34 13.78
N LEU A 439 4.28 12.79 14.09
CA LEU A 439 3.91 11.44 13.69
C LEU A 439 3.80 11.34 12.15
N SER A 440 4.20 10.19 11.64
CA SER A 440 3.95 9.81 10.24
C SER A 440 2.44 9.62 9.98
N GLY A 441 2.03 9.62 8.71
CA GLY A 441 0.62 9.40 8.33
C GLY A 441 0.04 8.09 8.89
N GLY A 442 0.78 6.97 8.82
CA GLY A 442 0.34 5.70 9.40
C GLY A 442 0.25 5.72 10.93
N GLU A 443 1.14 6.44 11.62
CA GLU A 443 1.03 6.65 13.07
C GLU A 443 -0.19 7.51 13.43
N LYS A 444 -0.46 8.58 12.69
CA LYS A 444 -1.67 9.40 12.85
C LYS A 444 -2.94 8.58 12.61
N GLY A 445 -2.96 7.74 11.59
CA GLY A 445 -4.06 6.80 11.35
C GLY A 445 -4.28 5.86 12.55
N ARG A 446 -3.22 5.30 13.13
CA ARG A 446 -3.33 4.49 14.36
C ARG A 446 -3.84 5.29 15.56
N MET A 447 -3.44 6.55 15.71
CA MET A 447 -3.98 7.45 16.74
C MET A 447 -5.49 7.65 16.59
N LEU A 448 -5.99 7.80 15.36
CA LEU A 448 -7.43 7.89 15.10
C LEU A 448 -8.17 6.59 15.44
N PHE A 449 -7.58 5.43 15.15
CA PHE A 449 -8.17 4.16 15.63
C PHE A 449 -8.25 4.12 17.15
N GLY A 450 -7.22 4.59 17.86
CA GLY A 450 -7.25 4.72 19.31
C GLY A 450 -8.36 5.65 19.81
N LYS A 451 -8.53 6.81 19.18
CA LYS A 451 -9.65 7.74 19.44
C LYS A 451 -11.00 7.02 19.30
N LEU A 452 -11.21 6.30 18.19
CA LEU A 452 -12.46 5.56 17.96
C LEU A 452 -12.66 4.42 18.97
N MET A 453 -11.60 3.71 19.36
CA MET A 453 -11.64 2.69 20.41
C MET A 453 -12.05 3.26 21.77
N MET A 454 -11.61 4.49 22.09
CA MET A 454 -12.01 5.19 23.32
C MET A 454 -13.44 5.71 23.27
N GLN A 455 -13.88 6.22 22.12
CA GLN A 455 -15.23 6.77 21.95
C GLN A 455 -16.34 5.70 21.99
N LYS A 456 -16.01 4.44 21.65
CA LYS A 456 -16.94 3.30 21.58
C LYS A 456 -18.23 3.61 20.79
N PRO A 457 -18.12 4.13 19.55
CA PRO A 457 -19.27 4.49 18.73
C PRO A 457 -20.08 3.26 18.32
N ASN A 458 -21.36 3.46 18.00
CA ASN A 458 -22.23 2.40 17.46
C ASN A 458 -22.43 2.50 15.95
N ILE A 459 -21.93 3.58 15.34
CA ILE A 459 -21.82 3.77 13.91
C ILE A 459 -20.39 4.23 13.61
N LEU A 460 -19.70 3.53 12.70
CA LEU A 460 -18.41 3.93 12.19
C LEU A 460 -18.56 4.42 10.76
N ILE A 461 -18.00 5.58 10.47
CA ILE A 461 -17.88 6.13 9.12
C ILE A 461 -16.40 6.29 8.83
N MET A 462 -15.89 5.65 7.78
CA MET A 462 -14.45 5.62 7.49
C MET A 462 -14.17 5.96 6.03
N ASP A 463 -13.48 7.06 5.79
CA ASP A 463 -13.09 7.51 4.46
C ASP A 463 -11.63 7.15 4.18
N GLU A 464 -11.40 6.15 3.32
CA GLU A 464 -10.09 5.60 2.97
C GLU A 464 -9.21 5.21 4.18
N PRO A 465 -9.71 4.39 5.13
CA PRO A 465 -8.98 4.11 6.37
C PRO A 465 -7.74 3.24 6.18
N THR A 466 -7.56 2.64 5.01
CA THR A 466 -6.40 1.80 4.65
C THR A 466 -5.23 2.61 4.10
N ASN A 467 -5.43 3.89 3.76
CA ASN A 467 -4.37 4.73 3.22
C ASN A 467 -3.24 4.94 4.24
N HIS A 468 -2.00 4.92 3.73
CA HIS A 468 -0.77 5.12 4.51
C HIS A 468 -0.51 4.10 5.63
N LEU A 469 -1.32 3.03 5.72
CA LEU A 469 -1.10 1.92 6.65
C LEU A 469 -0.16 0.88 6.06
N ASP A 470 0.60 0.21 6.93
CA ASP A 470 1.25 -1.04 6.56
C ASP A 470 0.25 -2.20 6.51
N MET A 471 0.67 -3.30 5.86
CA MET A 471 -0.16 -4.50 5.71
C MET A 471 -0.63 -5.03 7.07
N GLU A 472 0.27 -5.05 8.06
CA GLU A 472 -0.04 -5.50 9.43
C GLU A 472 -1.16 -4.65 10.07
N SER A 473 -1.16 -3.34 9.87
CA SER A 473 -2.23 -2.47 10.37
C SER A 473 -3.53 -2.62 9.58
N ILE A 474 -3.47 -2.84 8.27
CA ILE A 474 -4.64 -3.11 7.42
C ILE A 474 -5.31 -4.41 7.85
N GLU A 475 -4.55 -5.49 8.05
CA GLU A 475 -5.06 -6.78 8.53
C GLU A 475 -5.74 -6.64 9.89
N SER A 476 -5.08 -5.98 10.84
CA SER A 476 -5.63 -5.71 12.16
C SER A 476 -6.91 -4.88 12.12
N LEU A 477 -6.97 -3.88 11.24
CA LEU A 477 -8.16 -3.05 11.05
C LEU A 477 -9.30 -3.87 10.45
N ASN A 478 -9.01 -4.64 9.40
CA ASN A 478 -9.99 -5.48 8.72
C ASN A 478 -10.62 -6.48 9.69
N MET A 479 -9.80 -7.20 10.46
CA MET A 479 -10.28 -8.11 11.51
C MET A 479 -11.11 -7.40 12.59
N ALA A 480 -10.69 -6.20 13.01
CA ALA A 480 -11.43 -5.42 14.01
C ALA A 480 -12.82 -4.99 13.50
N LEU A 481 -12.93 -4.61 12.23
CA LEU A 481 -14.17 -4.22 11.58
C LEU A 481 -15.04 -5.41 11.21
N GLU A 482 -14.45 -6.57 10.90
CA GLU A 482 -15.18 -7.81 10.70
C GLU A 482 -15.97 -8.18 11.96
N LEU A 483 -15.30 -8.11 13.13
CA LEU A 483 -15.86 -8.41 14.44
C LEU A 483 -16.77 -7.31 15.01
N TYR A 484 -16.71 -6.09 14.44
CA TYR A 484 -17.51 -4.97 14.91
C TYR A 484 -19.01 -5.20 14.70
N GLN A 485 -19.77 -5.00 15.77
CA GLN A 485 -21.22 -5.29 15.82
C GLN A 485 -22.09 -4.06 15.54
N GLY A 486 -21.48 -2.89 15.36
CA GLY A 486 -22.19 -1.67 15.00
C GLY A 486 -22.40 -1.57 13.49
N THR A 487 -22.91 -0.42 13.05
CA THR A 487 -23.12 -0.14 11.62
C THR A 487 -21.84 0.48 11.04
N LEU A 488 -21.43 0.08 9.85
CA LEU A 488 -20.23 0.60 9.19
C LEU A 488 -20.59 1.22 7.84
N ILE A 489 -20.13 2.43 7.59
CA ILE A 489 -20.13 3.05 6.27
C ILE A 489 -18.69 3.36 5.92
N PHE A 490 -18.19 2.87 4.80
CA PHE A 490 -16.78 3.06 4.47
C PHE A 490 -16.52 3.27 2.99
N VAL A 491 -15.46 4.00 2.70
CA VAL A 491 -14.86 4.15 1.38
C VAL A 491 -13.49 3.50 1.44
N SER A 492 -13.17 2.64 0.49
CA SER A 492 -11.82 2.10 0.35
C SER A 492 -11.58 1.68 -1.09
N HIS A 493 -10.34 1.87 -1.55
CA HIS A 493 -9.84 1.29 -2.79
C HIS A 493 -9.26 -0.12 -2.62
N ASP A 494 -9.08 -0.59 -1.38
CA ASP A 494 -8.57 -1.94 -1.09
C ASP A 494 -9.67 -2.98 -1.32
N ARG A 495 -9.48 -3.84 -2.33
CA ARG A 495 -10.46 -4.86 -2.71
C ARG A 495 -10.64 -5.94 -1.66
N GLU A 496 -9.59 -6.34 -0.97
CA GLU A 496 -9.68 -7.36 0.08
C GLU A 496 -10.50 -6.81 1.25
N PHE A 497 -10.24 -5.55 1.62
CA PHE A 497 -10.98 -4.83 2.65
C PHE A 497 -12.47 -4.65 2.30
N VAL A 498 -12.78 -4.28 1.06
CA VAL A 498 -14.18 -4.17 0.59
C VAL A 498 -14.84 -5.54 0.56
N SER A 499 -14.17 -6.56 0.03
CA SER A 499 -14.72 -7.92 -0.12
C SER A 499 -15.02 -8.58 1.22
N SER A 500 -14.13 -8.43 2.21
CA SER A 500 -14.31 -9.04 3.54
C SER A 500 -15.37 -8.35 4.38
N LEU A 501 -15.63 -7.05 4.16
CA LEU A 501 -16.51 -6.26 5.03
C LEU A 501 -17.87 -5.96 4.41
N ALA A 502 -17.97 -5.69 3.10
CA ALA A 502 -19.17 -5.14 2.50
C ALA A 502 -20.34 -6.14 2.50
N THR A 503 -21.47 -5.74 3.07
CA THR A 503 -22.75 -6.46 2.97
C THR A 503 -23.73 -5.75 2.01
N ARG A 504 -23.40 -4.52 1.63
CA ARG A 504 -24.17 -3.66 0.73
C ARG A 504 -23.23 -2.68 0.07
N ILE A 505 -23.53 -2.31 -1.18
CA ILE A 505 -22.68 -1.46 -2.01
C ILE A 505 -23.49 -0.26 -2.50
N LEU A 506 -22.91 0.92 -2.36
CA LEU A 506 -23.40 2.16 -2.93
C LEU A 506 -22.38 2.68 -3.95
N GLU A 507 -22.62 2.45 -5.23
CA GLU A 507 -21.75 2.98 -6.29
C GLU A 507 -22.25 4.37 -6.73
N ILE A 508 -21.38 5.37 -6.62
CA ILE A 508 -21.61 6.70 -7.18
C ILE A 508 -20.95 6.75 -8.56
N THR A 509 -21.76 7.03 -9.57
CA THR A 509 -21.32 7.29 -10.95
C THR A 509 -21.67 8.73 -11.34
N PRO A 510 -21.04 9.31 -12.39
CA PRO A 510 -21.39 10.66 -12.86
C PRO A 510 -22.88 10.84 -13.21
N GLU A 511 -23.58 9.76 -13.57
CA GLU A 511 -24.97 9.80 -14.03
C GLU A 511 -25.98 9.44 -12.94
N ARG A 512 -25.64 8.53 -12.04
CA ARG A 512 -26.55 7.97 -11.03
C ARG A 512 -25.84 7.39 -9.81
N VAL A 513 -26.59 7.21 -8.74
CA VAL A 513 -26.19 6.40 -7.58
C VAL A 513 -26.88 5.04 -7.67
N ILE A 514 -26.12 3.96 -7.52
CA ILE A 514 -26.60 2.58 -7.57
C ILE A 514 -26.49 1.99 -6.16
N ASP A 515 -27.61 1.51 -5.63
CA ASP A 515 -27.69 0.81 -4.36
C ASP A 515 -27.88 -0.70 -4.63
N PHE A 516 -26.91 -1.49 -4.19
CA PHE A 516 -26.85 -2.93 -4.40
C PHE A 516 -26.79 -3.67 -3.06
N SER A 517 -27.77 -4.52 -2.80
CA SER A 517 -27.79 -5.40 -1.63
C SER A 517 -27.05 -6.70 -1.95
N GLY A 518 -25.92 -6.94 -1.29
CA GLY A 518 -25.07 -8.10 -1.51
C GLY A 518 -23.60 -7.77 -1.20
N ASN A 519 -22.77 -8.80 -1.20
CA ASN A 519 -21.33 -8.64 -1.05
C ASN A 519 -20.68 -8.12 -2.34
N TYR A 520 -19.38 -7.86 -2.27
CA TYR A 520 -18.61 -7.33 -3.40
C TYR A 520 -18.49 -8.27 -4.59
N GLU A 521 -18.36 -9.58 -4.37
CA GLU A 521 -18.31 -10.55 -5.47
C GLU A 521 -19.63 -10.61 -6.25
N ASP A 522 -20.76 -10.61 -5.55
CA ASP A 522 -22.09 -10.61 -6.17
C ASP A 522 -22.31 -9.33 -6.98
N TYR A 523 -21.80 -8.21 -6.50
CA TYR A 523 -21.81 -6.95 -7.21
C TYR A 523 -20.98 -6.99 -8.49
N LEU A 524 -19.75 -7.52 -8.45
CA LEU A 524 -18.91 -7.68 -9.65
C LEU A 524 -19.57 -8.60 -10.68
N ARG A 525 -20.15 -9.73 -10.23
CA ARG A 525 -20.91 -10.62 -11.12
C ARG A 525 -22.09 -9.91 -11.77
N SER A 526 -22.79 -9.03 -11.04
CA SER A 526 -23.89 -8.24 -11.59
C SER A 526 -23.45 -7.28 -12.71
N LYS A 527 -22.17 -6.90 -12.72
CA LYS A 527 -21.52 -6.07 -13.75
C LYS A 527 -20.93 -6.89 -14.90
N GLY A 528 -20.99 -8.23 -14.84
CA GLY A 528 -20.39 -9.12 -15.83
C GLY A 528 -18.86 -9.16 -15.75
N ILE A 529 -18.31 -8.86 -14.58
CA ILE A 529 -16.88 -8.86 -14.30
C ILE A 529 -16.59 -10.13 -13.49
N GLU A 530 -15.80 -11.05 -14.06
CA GLU A 530 -15.37 -12.30 -13.40
C GLU A 530 -14.18 -12.08 -12.46
#